data_AF-A0AAD0UW14-F1
#
_entry.id   AF-A0AAD0UW14-F1
#
_cell.length_a   1.000
_cell.length_b   1.000
_cell.length_c   1.000
_cell.angle_alpha   90.00
_cell.angle_beta   90.00
_cell.angle_gamma   90.00
#
_symmetry.space_group_name_H-M   'P 1'
#
loop_
_entity.id
_entity.type
_entity.pdbx_description
1 polymer ?
#
loop_
_entity_poly.entity_id
_entity_poly.type
_entity_poly.pdbx_seq_one_letter_code
_entity_poly.pdbx_strand_id
1 'polypeptide(L)'
;MLYGFIIFVHSAILCCGVALTTKTTAKLPSDTNTEVLRLNLIYGESKNIYGLNLGIANSVQNDLIGLQIGIVNGAENATGIQIGAINNSRPSFALLKIGIFNLNFFLESGRRQPRDNPESIERRIKGDAGFSVGLVNLASGRLNLGLFNYGYGWNAGLINWNGEDSGVSIGIVNIGEKENFQIGILNFCKEGLFPVMILVNYCSSSPNKNSDKNQNIRSEL
;
A
#
# COMPACT_ATOMS: atom_id res chain seq x y z
N MET A 1 40.62 -14.09 6.18
CA MET A 1 39.47 -14.04 5.24
C MET A 1 38.68 -12.74 5.38
N LEU A 2 38.09 -12.43 6.54
CA LEU A 2 37.29 -11.21 6.74
C LEU A 2 38.09 -9.89 6.62
N TYR A 3 39.31 -9.86 7.18
CA TYR A 3 40.16 -8.66 7.15
C TYR A 3 40.71 -8.34 5.74
N GLY A 4 40.96 -9.38 4.94
CA GLY A 4 41.38 -9.23 3.54
C GLY A 4 40.26 -8.69 2.65
N PHE A 5 39.01 -9.07 2.94
CA PHE A 5 37.83 -8.53 2.26
C PHE A 5 37.63 -7.03 2.59
N ILE A 6 37.83 -6.63 3.85
CA ILE A 6 37.73 -5.23 4.27
C ILE A 6 38.82 -4.37 3.62
N ILE A 7 40.06 -4.85 3.54
CA ILE A 7 41.16 -4.12 2.88
C ILE A 7 40.95 -4.04 1.36
N PHE A 8 40.44 -5.09 0.73
CA PHE A 8 40.08 -5.09 -0.70
C PHE A 8 38.93 -4.12 -1.01
N VAL A 9 37.93 -4.05 -0.14
CA VAL A 9 36.85 -3.07 -0.23
C VAL A 9 37.40 -1.65 0.00
N HIS A 10 38.31 -1.45 0.95
CA HIS A 10 38.90 -0.13 1.22
C HIS A 10 39.83 0.34 0.08
N SER A 11 40.61 -0.55 -0.52
CA SER A 11 41.48 -0.21 -1.66
C SER A 11 40.68 0.03 -2.94
N ALA A 12 39.55 -0.68 -3.13
CA ALA A 12 38.59 -0.41 -4.20
C ALA A 12 37.86 0.94 -4.04
N ILE A 13 37.70 1.43 -2.80
CA ILE A 13 37.10 2.74 -2.52
C ILE A 13 38.09 3.90 -2.79
N LEU A 14 39.41 3.67 -2.65
CA LEU A 14 40.42 4.74 -2.71
C LEU A 14 41.11 4.92 -4.08
N CYS A 15 41.03 3.96 -5.00
CA CYS A 15 41.88 3.95 -6.21
C CYS A 15 41.16 4.29 -7.53
N CYS A 16 40.31 5.34 -7.52
CA CYS A 16 39.56 5.86 -8.69
C CYS A 16 38.28 5.07 -9.04
N GLY A 17 37.10 5.68 -8.84
CA GLY A 17 35.88 5.17 -9.48
C GLY A 17 34.53 5.67 -8.96
N VAL A 18 34.44 6.24 -7.76
CA VAL A 18 33.19 6.86 -7.29
C VAL A 18 33.48 8.29 -6.91
N ALA A 19 33.57 9.14 -7.92
CA ALA A 19 33.27 10.54 -7.71
C ALA A 19 31.85 10.58 -7.11
N LEU A 20 31.72 11.14 -5.90
CA LEU A 20 30.42 11.49 -5.30
C LEU A 20 29.76 12.58 -6.16
N THR A 21 29.34 12.22 -7.38
CA THR A 21 28.31 12.95 -8.09
C THR A 21 27.01 12.64 -7.37
N THR A 22 26.29 13.69 -6.99
CA THR A 22 25.06 13.64 -6.20
C THR A 22 23.90 12.88 -6.87
N LYS A 23 24.04 12.48 -8.14
CA LYS A 23 23.04 11.73 -8.91
C LYS A 23 23.74 10.83 -9.93
N THR A 24 23.53 9.51 -9.83
CA THR A 24 23.90 8.55 -10.88
C THR A 24 22.60 7.93 -11.42
N THR A 25 22.26 8.28 -12.66
CA THR A 25 21.02 7.85 -13.32
C THR A 25 21.34 7.23 -14.67
N ALA A 26 20.93 5.99 -14.90
CA ALA A 26 20.93 5.37 -16.23
C ALA A 26 19.54 5.52 -16.85
N LYS A 27 19.46 6.25 -17.96
CA LYS A 27 18.23 6.47 -18.74
C LYS A 27 18.15 5.45 -19.88
N LEU A 28 16.95 4.92 -20.13
CA LEU A 28 16.64 4.20 -21.37
C LEU A 28 16.46 5.24 -22.53
N PRO A 29 16.35 4.85 -23.82
CA PRO A 29 16.63 5.76 -24.94
C PRO A 29 15.89 7.10 -24.88
N SER A 30 16.61 8.13 -25.34
CA SER A 30 16.52 9.56 -25.03
C SER A 30 15.18 10.28 -25.25
N ASP A 31 14.15 9.60 -25.74
CA ASP A 31 12.82 10.17 -26.00
C ASP A 31 11.75 9.82 -24.94
N THR A 32 12.12 9.02 -23.93
CA THR A 32 11.20 8.67 -22.83
C THR A 32 11.72 9.20 -21.50
N ASN A 33 10.84 9.82 -20.69
CA ASN A 33 11.16 10.31 -19.34
C ASN A 33 11.23 9.13 -18.33
N THR A 34 12.02 8.12 -18.68
CA THR A 34 12.06 6.80 -18.06
C THR A 34 13.48 6.47 -17.61
N GLU A 35 13.63 6.18 -16.32
CA GLU A 35 14.89 5.81 -15.69
C GLU A 35 14.88 4.33 -15.30
N VAL A 36 15.99 3.62 -15.48
CA VAL A 36 16.07 2.17 -15.18
C VAL A 36 16.89 1.87 -13.92
N LEU A 37 17.94 2.64 -13.69
CA LEU A 37 18.70 2.58 -12.45
C LEU A 37 18.87 4.00 -11.93
N ARG A 38 18.49 4.20 -10.67
CA ARG A 38 18.65 5.47 -9.98
C ARG A 38 19.23 5.27 -8.59
N LEU A 39 20.30 6.01 -8.32
CA LEU A 39 20.91 6.14 -7.00
C LEU A 39 20.78 7.61 -6.55
N ASN A 40 19.95 7.86 -5.54
CA ASN A 40 19.75 9.16 -4.91
C ASN A 40 20.37 9.13 -3.52
N LEU A 41 21.34 10.01 -3.23
CA LEU A 41 21.95 10.01 -1.89
C LEU A 41 21.02 10.61 -0.82
N ILE A 42 20.24 11.64 -1.16
CA ILE A 42 19.42 12.39 -0.19
C ILE A 42 17.96 12.49 -0.66
N TYR A 43 17.72 13.10 -1.81
CA TYR A 43 16.38 13.29 -2.35
C TYR A 43 16.38 13.11 -3.86
N GLY A 44 15.34 12.45 -4.38
CA GLY A 44 15.16 12.32 -5.81
C GLY A 44 13.72 12.25 -6.25
N GLU A 45 13.33 13.14 -7.16
CA GLU A 45 12.12 13.04 -7.98
C GLU A 45 12.42 12.46 -9.35
N SER A 46 11.60 11.51 -9.81
CA SER A 46 11.59 11.03 -11.19
C SER A 46 10.15 11.01 -11.70
N LYS A 47 9.98 11.07 -13.02
CA LYS A 47 8.65 10.96 -13.63
C LYS A 47 8.20 9.50 -13.65
N ASN A 48 8.93 8.65 -14.36
CA ASN A 48 8.71 7.21 -14.37
C ASN A 48 10.01 6.46 -14.07
N ILE A 49 9.92 5.34 -13.35
CA ILE A 49 11.04 4.45 -13.08
C ILE A 49 10.65 3.01 -13.44
N TYR A 50 11.51 2.36 -14.24
CA TYR A 50 11.36 0.96 -14.65
C TYR A 50 12.64 0.21 -14.28
N GLY A 51 12.75 -0.21 -13.03
CA GLY A 51 13.93 -0.91 -12.52
C GLY A 51 14.20 -0.60 -11.06
N LEU A 52 15.39 -0.07 -10.74
CA LEU A 52 15.86 0.09 -9.37
C LEU A 52 15.93 1.57 -8.98
N ASN A 53 15.27 1.93 -7.87
CA ASN A 53 15.33 3.27 -7.26
C ASN A 53 15.83 3.17 -5.82
N LEU A 54 17.08 3.56 -5.57
CA LEU A 54 17.67 3.57 -4.23
C LEU A 54 17.86 5.01 -3.75
N GLY A 55 17.51 5.29 -2.50
CA GLY A 55 17.88 6.56 -1.87
C GLY A 55 17.15 6.86 -0.57
N ILE A 56 17.54 7.91 0.16
CA ILE A 56 16.92 8.24 1.45
C ILE A 56 15.45 8.63 1.27
N ALA A 57 15.17 9.56 0.37
CA ALA A 57 13.82 9.99 0.02
C ALA A 57 13.61 9.88 -1.49
N ASN A 58 12.70 8.99 -1.87
CA ASN A 58 12.38 8.65 -3.26
C ASN A 58 10.96 9.13 -3.59
N SER A 59 10.81 9.86 -4.69
CA SER A 59 9.51 10.30 -5.20
C SER A 59 9.40 9.99 -6.69
N VAL A 60 8.37 9.25 -7.08
CA VAL A 60 8.04 8.92 -8.48
C VAL A 60 6.69 9.54 -8.79
N GLN A 61 6.67 10.50 -9.72
CA GLN A 61 5.47 11.29 -9.97
C GLN A 61 4.36 10.52 -10.67
N ASN A 62 4.70 9.49 -11.45
CA ASN A 62 3.74 8.70 -12.22
C ASN A 62 3.92 7.20 -11.87
N ASP A 63 4.59 6.44 -12.73
CA ASP A 63 4.64 4.98 -12.62
C ASP A 63 6.02 4.49 -12.15
N LEU A 64 5.99 3.69 -11.09
CA LEU A 64 7.11 2.84 -10.65
C LEU A 64 6.82 1.39 -11.06
N ILE A 65 7.70 0.81 -11.86
CA ILE A 65 7.74 -0.63 -12.13
C ILE A 65 9.11 -1.15 -11.69
N GLY A 66 9.18 -1.82 -10.54
CA GLY A 66 10.42 -2.43 -10.06
C GLY A 66 10.62 -2.31 -8.55
N LEU A 67 11.87 -2.12 -8.13
CA LEU A 67 12.29 -2.12 -6.74
C LEU A 67 12.64 -0.70 -6.30
N GLN A 68 12.05 -0.25 -5.19
CA GLN A 68 12.33 1.04 -4.59
C GLN A 68 12.71 0.85 -3.11
N ILE A 69 13.91 1.31 -2.73
CA ILE A 69 14.43 1.19 -1.36
C ILE A 69 14.82 2.57 -0.85
N GLY A 70 14.32 2.91 0.33
CA GLY A 70 14.61 4.19 0.97
C GLY A 70 14.01 4.34 2.35
N ILE A 71 14.30 5.46 3.03
CA ILE A 71 13.61 5.76 4.30
C ILE A 71 12.17 6.18 4.00
N VAL A 72 11.99 7.02 2.98
CA VAL A 72 10.69 7.50 2.51
C VAL A 72 10.55 7.20 1.03
N ASN A 73 9.52 6.45 0.67
CA ASN A 73 9.24 6.00 -0.69
C ASN A 73 7.84 6.49 -1.11
N GLY A 74 7.77 7.24 -2.20
CA GLY A 74 6.54 7.76 -2.80
C GLY A 74 6.43 7.41 -4.27
N ALA A 75 5.27 6.93 -4.71
CA ALA A 75 4.93 6.80 -6.13
C ALA A 75 3.42 7.03 -6.33
N GLU A 76 2.99 7.65 -7.43
CA GLU A 76 1.55 7.75 -7.73
C GLU A 76 0.98 6.34 -7.96
N ASN A 77 1.56 5.61 -8.90
CA ASN A 77 1.28 4.21 -9.16
C ASN A 77 2.54 3.35 -9.01
N ALA A 78 2.40 2.17 -8.41
CA ALA A 78 3.52 1.25 -8.27
C ALA A 78 3.14 -0.21 -8.55
N THR A 79 4.07 -0.88 -9.23
CA THR A 79 4.12 -2.33 -9.43
C THR A 79 5.52 -2.80 -9.05
N GLY A 80 5.64 -3.77 -8.15
CA GLY A 80 6.92 -4.31 -7.70
C GLY A 80 7.05 -4.27 -6.17
N ILE A 81 8.18 -3.77 -5.67
CA ILE A 81 8.53 -3.85 -4.24
C ILE A 81 8.99 -2.48 -3.72
N GLN A 82 8.45 -2.06 -2.59
CA GLN A 82 8.88 -0.89 -1.83
C GLN A 82 9.36 -1.31 -0.44
N ILE A 83 10.58 -0.91 -0.07
CA ILE A 83 11.17 -1.19 1.25
C ILE A 83 11.59 0.13 1.87
N GLY A 84 11.01 0.46 3.03
CA GLY A 84 11.34 1.70 3.73
C GLY A 84 10.59 1.95 5.01
N ALA A 85 10.97 2.98 5.77
CA ALA A 85 10.24 3.34 6.97
C ALA A 85 8.81 3.81 6.62
N ILE A 86 8.67 4.58 5.53
CA ILE A 86 7.39 5.04 5.01
C ILE A 86 7.30 4.67 3.53
N ASN A 87 6.27 3.92 3.15
CA ASN A 87 5.96 3.58 1.76
C ASN A 87 4.57 4.10 1.39
N ASN A 88 4.48 4.91 0.35
CA ASN A 88 3.22 5.53 -0.07
C ASN A 88 3.02 5.42 -1.58
N SER A 89 2.03 4.65 -2.02
CA SER A 89 1.72 4.50 -3.45
C SER A 89 0.42 3.76 -3.72
N ARG A 90 -0.20 3.99 -4.88
CA ARG A 90 -1.35 3.18 -5.32
C ARG A 90 -0.87 1.92 -6.04
N PRO A 91 -1.30 0.71 -5.65
CA PRO A 91 -0.96 -0.49 -6.40
C PRO A 91 -1.62 -0.43 -7.79
N SER A 92 -0.86 -0.71 -8.86
CA SER A 92 -1.40 -0.73 -10.24
C SER A 92 -1.52 -2.12 -10.85
N PHE A 93 -0.85 -3.13 -10.27
CA PHE A 93 -0.97 -4.52 -10.67
C PHE A 93 -0.65 -5.44 -9.49
N ALA A 94 0.62 -5.47 -9.08
CA ALA A 94 1.09 -6.22 -7.92
C ALA A 94 2.16 -5.41 -7.20
N LEU A 95 1.95 -5.14 -5.92
CA LEU A 95 2.84 -4.30 -5.13
C LEU A 95 3.03 -4.88 -3.74
N LEU A 96 4.29 -5.06 -3.34
CA LEU A 96 4.70 -5.43 -2.00
C LEU A 96 5.31 -4.22 -1.29
N LYS A 97 4.78 -3.87 -0.11
CA LYS A 97 5.33 -2.83 0.75
C LYS A 97 5.85 -3.44 2.04
N ILE A 98 7.10 -3.15 2.38
CA ILE A 98 7.72 -3.58 3.63
C ILE A 98 8.20 -2.33 4.35
N GLY A 99 7.65 -2.06 5.54
CA GLY A 99 7.98 -0.83 6.25
C GLY A 99 7.41 -0.64 7.63
N ILE A 100 7.61 0.54 8.21
CA ILE A 100 6.97 0.89 9.47
C ILE A 100 5.55 1.38 9.18
N PHE A 101 5.41 2.29 8.22
CA PHE A 101 4.16 2.86 7.75
C PHE A 101 3.96 2.57 6.26
N ASN A 102 2.91 1.83 5.93
CA ASN A 102 2.50 1.58 4.54
C ASN A 102 1.18 2.31 4.27
N LEU A 103 1.15 3.11 3.21
CA LEU A 103 0.07 4.05 2.86
C LEU A 103 -0.29 3.91 1.38
N ASN A 104 -1.55 4.20 1.03
CA ASN A 104 -2.01 4.35 -0.37
C ASN A 104 -2.44 5.80 -0.70
N PHE A 105 -2.01 6.78 0.08
CA PHE A 105 -2.45 8.18 -0.03
C PHE A 105 -1.49 9.02 -0.88
N PHE A 106 -1.61 8.95 -2.21
CA PHE A 106 -1.01 9.98 -3.05
C PHE A 106 -2.06 11.08 -3.28
N LEU A 107 -1.77 12.31 -2.81
CA LEU A 107 -2.62 13.49 -3.01
C LEU A 107 -2.78 13.69 -4.51
N GLU A 108 -4.00 13.48 -5.01
CA GLU A 108 -4.41 13.72 -6.39
C GLU A 108 -4.07 15.17 -6.74
N SER A 109 -2.88 15.40 -7.33
CA SER A 109 -2.41 16.73 -7.68
C SER A 109 -3.09 17.17 -8.98
N GLY A 110 -4.41 17.33 -8.96
CA GLY A 110 -5.20 18.02 -9.99
C GLY A 110 -5.08 17.50 -11.44
N ARG A 111 -4.50 16.33 -11.70
CA ARG A 111 -4.41 15.76 -13.05
C ARG A 111 -5.69 15.00 -13.36
N ARG A 112 -6.26 15.26 -14.54
CA ARG A 112 -7.42 14.53 -15.06
C ARG A 112 -7.06 13.05 -15.14
N GLN A 113 -7.87 12.20 -14.51
CA GLN A 113 -7.81 10.75 -14.74
C GLN A 113 -7.74 10.49 -16.26
N PRO A 114 -6.81 9.64 -16.73
CA PRO A 114 -6.85 9.14 -18.09
C PRO A 114 -8.26 8.59 -18.33
N ARG A 115 -8.88 8.95 -19.46
CA ARG A 115 -10.14 8.37 -19.96
C ARG A 115 -10.12 6.85 -19.69
N ASP A 116 -11.14 6.32 -19.03
CA ASP A 116 -11.24 4.89 -18.76
C ASP A 116 -11.12 4.11 -20.08
N ASN A 117 -9.94 3.53 -20.31
CA ASN A 117 -9.69 2.62 -21.40
C ASN A 117 -10.22 1.23 -21.00
N PRO A 118 -10.63 0.35 -21.94
CA PRO A 118 -11.10 -0.99 -21.61
C PRO A 118 -10.13 -1.78 -20.71
N GLU A 119 -8.82 -1.59 -20.87
CA GLU A 119 -7.77 -2.16 -20.00
C GLU A 119 -7.79 -1.61 -18.56
N SER A 120 -8.15 -0.33 -18.36
CA SER A 120 -8.29 0.24 -17.01
C SER A 120 -9.55 -0.26 -16.31
N ILE A 121 -10.61 -0.52 -17.08
CA ILE A 121 -11.82 -1.18 -16.59
C ILE A 121 -11.53 -2.65 -16.27
N GLU A 122 -10.77 -3.35 -17.12
CA GLU A 122 -10.33 -4.72 -16.85
C GLU A 122 -9.43 -4.81 -15.61
N ARG A 123 -8.55 -3.82 -15.38
CA ARG A 123 -7.77 -3.72 -14.14
C ARG A 123 -8.62 -3.42 -12.91
N ARG A 124 -9.67 -2.59 -13.03
CA ARG A 124 -10.68 -2.45 -11.96
C ARG A 124 -11.40 -3.79 -11.68
N ILE A 125 -11.60 -4.62 -12.71
CA ILE A 125 -12.28 -5.92 -12.61
C ILE A 125 -11.36 -7.04 -12.08
N LYS A 126 -10.08 -7.10 -12.48
CA LYS A 126 -9.07 -8.04 -11.96
C LYS A 126 -8.57 -7.64 -10.58
N GLY A 127 -8.54 -6.33 -10.33
CA GLY A 127 -8.25 -5.71 -9.07
C GLY A 127 -6.78 -5.80 -8.65
N ASP A 128 -6.23 -4.66 -8.27
CA ASP A 128 -4.82 -4.53 -7.99
C ASP A 128 -4.43 -5.29 -6.70
N ALA A 129 -3.39 -6.11 -6.79
CA ALA A 129 -2.89 -6.91 -5.68
C ALA A 129 -1.88 -6.10 -4.85
N GLY A 130 -2.33 -5.52 -3.75
CA GLY A 130 -1.45 -4.88 -2.76
C GLY A 130 -1.19 -5.80 -1.58
N PHE A 131 0.08 -6.10 -1.30
CA PHE A 131 0.53 -6.76 -0.06
C PHE A 131 1.37 -5.79 0.77
N SER A 132 1.04 -5.64 2.05
CA SER A 132 1.75 -4.74 2.95
C SER A 132 2.15 -5.47 4.22
N VAL A 133 3.44 -5.36 4.57
CA VAL A 133 4.01 -5.85 5.81
C VAL A 133 4.59 -4.66 6.55
N GLY A 134 4.10 -4.39 7.75
CA GLY A 134 4.62 -3.28 8.54
C GLY A 134 3.98 -3.09 9.89
N LEU A 135 4.43 -2.12 10.68
CA LEU A 135 3.82 -1.87 11.99
C LEU A 135 2.41 -1.29 11.83
N VAL A 136 2.26 -0.35 10.90
CA VAL A 136 1.03 0.39 10.62
C VAL A 136 0.76 0.36 9.13
N ASN A 137 -0.38 -0.24 8.76
CA ASN A 137 -0.83 -0.38 7.38
C ASN A 137 -2.15 0.39 7.22
N LEU A 138 -2.15 1.51 6.48
CA LEU A 138 -3.33 2.35 6.27
C LEU A 138 -3.77 2.29 4.81
N ALA A 139 -4.91 1.65 4.58
CA ALA A 139 -5.51 1.39 3.28
C ALA A 139 -4.50 0.85 2.25
N SER A 140 -3.49 0.10 2.71
CA SER A 140 -2.24 -0.12 1.98
C SER A 140 -2.27 -1.25 0.96
N GLY A 141 -3.38 -1.99 0.87
CA GLY A 141 -3.53 -3.10 -0.04
C GLY A 141 -4.66 -4.05 0.37
N ARG A 142 -4.75 -5.16 -0.36
CA ARG A 142 -5.73 -6.24 -0.14
C ARG A 142 -5.28 -7.23 0.93
N LEU A 143 -3.99 -7.31 1.19
CA LEU A 143 -3.39 -8.21 2.17
C LEU A 143 -2.46 -7.35 3.04
N ASN A 144 -2.74 -7.25 4.34
CA ASN A 144 -1.98 -6.42 5.26
C ASN A 144 -1.60 -7.23 6.50
N LEU A 145 -0.31 -7.25 6.83
CA LEU A 145 0.25 -7.89 8.00
C LEU A 145 0.94 -6.83 8.86
N GLY A 146 0.51 -6.67 10.11
CA GLY A 146 1.07 -5.64 10.97
C GLY A 146 0.57 -5.60 12.40
N LEU A 147 0.96 -4.58 13.17
CA LEU A 147 0.39 -4.38 14.51
C LEU A 147 -0.97 -3.70 14.42
N PHE A 148 -1.08 -2.68 13.57
CA PHE A 148 -2.30 -1.95 13.28
C PHE A 148 -2.57 -1.95 11.78
N ASN A 149 -3.72 -2.48 11.39
CA ASN A 149 -4.20 -2.47 10.01
C ASN A 149 -5.52 -1.70 9.95
N TYR A 150 -5.60 -0.68 9.10
CA TYR A 150 -6.83 0.06 8.82
C TYR A 150 -7.14 -0.02 7.33
N GLY A 151 -8.35 -0.39 6.93
CA GLY A 151 -8.75 -0.41 5.53
C GLY A 151 -9.72 -1.54 5.19
N TYR A 152 -9.41 -2.30 4.15
CA TYR A 152 -10.25 -3.40 3.65
C TYR A 152 -9.38 -4.57 3.20
N GLY A 153 -10.01 -5.69 2.85
CA GLY A 153 -9.31 -6.92 2.48
C GLY A 153 -8.90 -7.76 3.69
N TRP A 154 -7.79 -8.49 3.57
CA TRP A 154 -7.28 -9.41 4.58
C TRP A 154 -6.28 -8.69 5.47
N ASN A 155 -6.60 -8.59 6.75
CA ASN A 155 -5.82 -7.90 7.75
C ASN A 155 -5.45 -8.89 8.85
N ALA A 156 -4.15 -9.07 9.07
CA ALA A 156 -3.61 -9.89 10.16
C ALA A 156 -2.78 -9.00 11.08
N GLY A 157 -3.15 -8.92 12.36
CA GLY A 157 -2.46 -8.05 13.29
C GLY A 157 -3.01 -8.00 14.70
N LEU A 158 -2.46 -7.14 15.56
CA LEU A 158 -3.00 -6.97 16.92
C LEU A 158 -4.35 -6.26 16.87
N ILE A 159 -4.43 -5.20 16.06
CA ILE A 159 -5.61 -4.38 15.88
C ILE A 159 -5.91 -4.29 14.38
N ASN A 160 -7.10 -4.72 14.00
CA ASN A 160 -7.60 -4.59 12.63
C ASN A 160 -8.89 -3.77 12.63
N TRP A 161 -8.92 -2.68 11.88
CA TRP A 161 -10.09 -1.84 11.72
C TRP A 161 -10.48 -1.76 10.25
N ASN A 162 -11.59 -2.42 9.93
CA ASN A 162 -12.14 -2.46 8.60
C ASN A 162 -13.39 -1.59 8.48
N GLY A 163 -13.46 -0.82 7.40
CA GLY A 163 -14.58 0.09 7.12
C GLY A 163 -15.80 -0.62 6.50
N GLU A 164 -16.43 0.05 5.53
CA GLU A 164 -17.66 -0.40 4.85
C GLU A 164 -17.45 -1.52 3.81
N ASP A 165 -16.20 -1.87 3.52
CA ASP A 165 -15.87 -2.91 2.54
C ASP A 165 -15.68 -4.28 3.20
N SER A 166 -16.02 -5.33 2.46
CA SER A 166 -15.86 -6.71 2.93
C SER A 166 -14.38 -7.01 3.20
N GLY A 167 -14.12 -7.67 4.32
CA GLY A 167 -12.76 -7.96 4.76
C GLY A 167 -12.67 -9.18 5.66
N VAL A 168 -11.44 -9.67 5.82
CA VAL A 168 -11.08 -10.75 6.74
C VAL A 168 -10.12 -10.17 7.75
N SER A 169 -10.45 -10.21 9.03
CA SER A 169 -9.62 -9.64 10.09
C SER A 169 -9.24 -10.72 11.09
N ILE A 170 -7.93 -10.95 11.25
CA ILE A 170 -7.38 -11.94 12.18
C ILE A 170 -6.51 -11.19 13.20
N GLY A 171 -6.88 -11.23 14.47
CA GLY A 171 -6.17 -10.43 15.46
C GLY A 171 -6.68 -10.50 16.89
N ILE A 172 -6.08 -9.68 17.76
CA ILE A 172 -6.55 -9.57 19.15
C ILE A 172 -7.84 -8.75 19.18
N VAL A 173 -7.83 -7.59 18.54
CA VAL A 173 -8.98 -6.69 18.44
C VAL A 173 -9.32 -6.49 16.97
N ASN A 174 -10.53 -6.86 16.58
CA ASN A 174 -11.06 -6.62 15.25
C ASN A 174 -12.28 -5.71 15.34
N ILE A 175 -12.33 -4.70 14.50
CA ILE A 175 -13.44 -3.76 14.36
C ILE A 175 -13.85 -3.77 12.89
N GLY A 176 -15.11 -4.04 12.59
CA GLY A 176 -15.62 -4.09 11.21
C GLY A 176 -16.97 -3.42 11.09
N GLU A 177 -17.15 -2.52 10.13
CA GLU A 177 -18.44 -1.85 9.94
C GLU A 177 -19.40 -2.69 9.11
N LYS A 178 -18.95 -3.20 7.96
CA LYS A 178 -19.78 -3.99 7.06
C LYS A 178 -19.08 -5.26 6.57
N GLU A 179 -19.82 -6.36 6.44
CA GLU A 179 -19.40 -7.62 5.79
C GLU A 179 -17.97 -8.10 6.15
N ASN A 180 -17.61 -8.00 7.43
CA ASN A 180 -16.29 -8.39 7.92
C ASN A 180 -16.31 -9.74 8.63
N PHE A 181 -15.54 -10.68 8.09
CA PHE A 181 -15.26 -11.94 8.76
C PHE A 181 -14.11 -11.76 9.74
N GLN A 182 -14.40 -11.88 11.03
CA GLN A 182 -13.43 -11.58 12.09
C GLN A 182 -13.09 -12.84 12.89
N ILE A 183 -11.80 -13.10 13.06
CA ILE A 183 -11.25 -14.12 13.96
C ILE A 183 -10.38 -13.42 15.01
N GLY A 184 -10.77 -13.52 16.27
CA GLY A 184 -10.00 -12.86 17.32
C GLY A 184 -10.51 -13.04 18.73
N ILE A 185 -9.83 -12.37 19.65
CA ILE A 185 -10.19 -12.33 21.07
C ILE A 185 -11.39 -11.42 21.27
N LEU A 186 -11.31 -10.19 20.74
CA LEU A 186 -12.36 -9.17 20.76
C LEU A 186 -12.76 -8.84 19.33
N ASN A 187 -14.03 -9.10 18.99
CA ASN A 187 -14.59 -8.76 17.69
C ASN A 187 -15.75 -7.77 17.86
N PHE A 188 -15.68 -6.63 17.18
CA PHE A 188 -16.71 -5.59 17.18
C PHE A 188 -17.29 -5.46 15.76
N CYS A 189 -18.61 -5.59 15.62
CA CYS A 189 -19.27 -5.46 14.33
C CYS A 189 -20.50 -4.53 14.36
N LYS A 190 -20.76 -3.77 13.28
CA LYS A 190 -22.02 -3.04 13.13
C LYS A 190 -23.03 -3.87 12.32
N GLU A 191 -22.67 -4.25 11.09
CA GLU A 191 -23.55 -5.03 10.21
C GLU A 191 -22.73 -6.06 9.41
N GLY A 192 -22.66 -7.33 9.82
CA GLY A 192 -21.77 -8.29 9.17
C GLY A 192 -22.15 -9.76 9.29
N LEU A 193 -21.56 -10.56 8.41
CA LEU A 193 -21.64 -12.03 8.43
C LEU A 193 -20.74 -12.59 9.56
N PHE A 194 -21.31 -13.54 10.31
CA PHE A 194 -20.73 -14.41 11.34
C PHE A 194 -19.23 -14.19 11.72
N PRO A 195 -18.94 -13.47 12.83
CA PRO A 195 -17.62 -13.48 13.46
C PRO A 195 -17.35 -14.84 14.12
N VAL A 196 -16.18 -15.43 13.91
CA VAL A 196 -15.73 -16.63 14.65
C VAL A 196 -14.87 -16.18 15.82
N MET A 197 -15.34 -16.43 17.03
CA MET A 197 -14.81 -15.84 18.25
C MET A 197 -14.18 -16.88 19.19
N ILE A 198 -13.15 -16.46 19.94
CA ILE A 198 -12.66 -17.20 21.12
C ILE A 198 -13.27 -16.68 22.44
N LEU A 199 -13.37 -15.35 22.64
CA LEU A 199 -13.78 -14.74 23.92
C LEU A 199 -15.03 -13.81 23.87
N VAL A 200 -14.95 -12.61 23.29
CA VAL A 200 -16.06 -11.62 23.31
C VAL A 200 -16.38 -11.04 21.92
N ASN A 201 -17.68 -10.98 21.60
CA ASN A 201 -18.22 -10.51 20.31
C ASN A 201 -19.36 -9.55 20.60
N TYR A 202 -19.20 -8.31 20.18
CA TYR A 202 -20.21 -7.29 20.29
C TYR A 202 -20.61 -6.82 18.90
N CYS A 203 -21.84 -7.16 18.52
CA CYS A 203 -22.42 -6.74 17.25
C CYS A 203 -23.65 -5.90 17.50
N SER A 204 -23.60 -4.63 17.11
CA SER A 204 -24.73 -3.70 17.24
C SER A 204 -25.35 -3.47 15.87
N SER A 205 -26.42 -4.19 15.57
CA SER A 205 -27.21 -4.00 14.36
C SER A 205 -27.85 -2.61 14.37
N SER A 206 -27.66 -1.83 13.30
CA SER A 206 -28.40 -0.59 13.14
C SER A 206 -29.89 -0.93 12.93
N PRO A 207 -30.83 -0.22 13.59
CA PRO A 207 -32.25 -0.42 13.31
C PRO A 207 -32.50 -0.10 11.83
N ASN A 208 -33.07 -1.09 11.15
CA ASN A 208 -33.40 -1.07 9.73
C ASN A 208 -34.23 0.19 9.39
N LYS A 209 -33.62 1.19 8.74
CA LYS A 209 -34.30 2.43 8.29
C LYS A 209 -35.19 2.22 7.05
N ASN A 210 -35.84 1.06 6.94
CA ASN A 210 -36.72 0.71 5.83
C ASN A 210 -38.15 0.31 6.27
N SER A 211 -38.56 0.71 7.47
CA SER A 211 -39.94 0.51 7.96
C SER A 211 -40.87 1.72 7.82
N ASP A 212 -40.41 2.86 7.28
CA ASP A 212 -41.23 4.10 7.23
C ASP A 212 -41.80 4.46 5.84
N LYS A 213 -41.65 3.61 4.81
CA LYS A 213 -42.23 3.88 3.48
C LYS A 213 -43.50 3.11 3.15
N ASN A 214 -43.92 2.14 3.99
CA ASN A 214 -45.07 1.29 3.72
C ASN A 214 -46.31 1.56 4.60
N GLN A 215 -46.26 2.54 5.50
CA GLN A 215 -47.45 3.00 6.24
C GLN A 215 -48.20 4.16 5.55
N ASN A 216 -47.60 4.84 4.57
CA ASN A 216 -48.25 5.96 3.85
C ASN A 216 -49.10 5.55 2.63
N ILE A 217 -49.24 4.25 2.32
CA ILE A 217 -50.06 3.78 1.18
C ILE A 217 -51.40 3.17 1.65
N ARG A 218 -51.58 2.90 2.96
CA ARG A 218 -52.84 2.34 3.50
C ARG A 218 -53.84 3.38 4.01
N SER A 219 -53.57 4.67 3.85
CA SER A 219 -54.49 5.77 4.20
C SER A 219 -55.18 6.42 2.99
N GLU A 220 -54.98 5.89 1.76
CA GLU A 220 -55.60 6.41 0.53
C GLU A 220 -56.28 5.33 -0.34
N LEU A 221 -56.76 4.23 0.27
CA LEU A 221 -57.66 3.27 -0.38
C LEU A 221 -58.89 3.00 0.49
#